data_AF-A0A925X517-F1
#
_entry.id   AF-A0A925X517-F1
#
_cell.length_a   1.000
_cell.length_b   1.000
_cell.length_c   1.000
_cell.angle_alpha   90.00
_cell.angle_beta   90.00
_cell.angle_gamma   90.00
#
_symmetry.space_group_name_H-M   'P 1'
#
loop_
_entity.id
_entity.type
_entity.pdbx_description
1 polymer ?
#
loop_
_entity_poly.entity_id
_entity_poly.type
_entity_poly.pdbx_seq_one_letter_code
_entity_poly.pdbx_strand_id
1 'polypeptide(L)'
;MIKAVIFDLYETLVTQSGTVVPRAGALGESLGLDATAYRREWKQLRPLVLCGQWTFEQALIEVGTRLGVTIPDERVRRACDARIRANTAVFQEIDPEIVALTRDLHNRGVRLATISNCMPEDVMAWPSSAFAPQFGYAAFSFAVECLKPNPQIYFTTIEQLGVNPAETLYIGDGGDDELAGAERAGLRAAQAGWFVQREALAGIPCLANPQDVMKIMDGYLLRLSMT
;
A
#
# COMPACT_ATOMS: atom_id res chain seq x y z
N MET A 1 9.33 -10.46 21.87
CA MET A 1 10.17 -10.55 20.65
C MET A 1 9.23 -10.41 19.46
N ILE A 2 9.63 -9.74 18.37
CA ILE A 2 8.76 -9.62 17.19
C ILE A 2 8.70 -10.98 16.47
N LYS A 3 7.49 -11.44 16.14
CA LYS A 3 7.21 -12.70 15.42
C LYS A 3 6.57 -12.48 14.06
N ALA A 4 6.02 -11.28 13.82
CA ALA A 4 5.42 -10.91 12.55
C ALA A 4 5.82 -9.50 12.12
N VAL A 5 5.94 -9.31 10.81
CA VAL A 5 6.11 -8.00 10.20
C VAL A 5 5.02 -7.81 9.14
N ILE A 6 4.31 -6.70 9.25
CA ILE A 6 3.29 -6.27 8.31
C ILE A 6 3.85 -5.05 7.57
N PHE A 7 3.86 -5.10 6.26
CA PHE A 7 4.34 -4.00 5.43
C PHE A 7 3.18 -3.29 4.73
N ASP A 8 3.23 -1.97 4.64
CA ASP A 8 2.58 -1.27 3.53
C ASP A 8 3.20 -1.70 2.19
N LEU A 9 2.49 -1.42 1.10
CA LEU A 9 2.93 -1.77 -0.25
C LEU A 9 3.71 -0.64 -0.92
N TYR A 10 3.07 0.51 -1.18
CA TYR A 10 3.64 1.56 -2.02
C TYR A 10 4.55 2.49 -1.24
N GLU A 11 5.70 2.80 -1.80
CA GLU A 11 6.80 3.51 -1.14
C GLU A 11 7.31 2.80 0.13
N THR A 12 7.04 1.50 0.25
CA THR A 12 7.54 0.61 1.31
C THR A 12 8.14 -0.68 0.73
N LEU A 13 7.32 -1.54 0.09
CA LEU A 13 7.79 -2.75 -0.59
C LEU A 13 8.07 -2.52 -2.08
N VAL A 14 7.28 -1.66 -2.71
CA VAL A 14 7.40 -1.30 -4.13
C VAL A 14 7.39 0.22 -4.26
N THR A 15 8.01 0.77 -5.29
CA THR A 15 8.02 2.22 -5.53
C THR A 15 7.67 2.53 -6.98
N GLN A 16 6.99 3.65 -7.21
CA GLN A 16 6.73 4.14 -8.57
C GLN A 16 7.85 5.03 -9.10
N SER A 17 8.95 5.24 -8.36
CA SER A 17 10.02 6.16 -8.76
C SER A 17 10.68 5.82 -10.11
N GLY A 18 10.78 4.53 -10.45
CA GLY A 18 11.32 4.05 -11.73
C GLY A 18 10.31 3.92 -12.87
N THR A 19 9.01 4.07 -12.59
CA THR A 19 7.94 3.79 -13.57
C THR A 19 6.89 4.90 -13.59
N VAL A 20 6.64 5.46 -14.77
CA VAL A 20 5.58 6.46 -14.93
C VAL A 20 4.21 5.79 -14.87
N VAL A 21 3.62 5.74 -13.68
CA VAL A 21 2.25 5.26 -13.48
C VAL A 21 1.27 6.41 -13.66
N PRO A 22 0.29 6.32 -14.59
CA PRO A 22 -0.77 7.33 -14.71
C PRO A 22 -1.57 7.43 -13.41
N ARG A 23 -1.40 8.55 -12.68
CA ARG A 23 -2.10 8.76 -11.40
C ARG A 23 -3.60 8.83 -11.63
N ALA A 24 -4.36 7.96 -10.97
CA ALA A 24 -5.82 7.90 -11.13
C ALA A 24 -6.50 9.26 -10.93
N GLY A 25 -6.04 10.08 -9.98
CA GLY A 25 -6.58 11.44 -9.74
C GLY A 25 -6.11 12.54 -10.70
N ALA A 26 -5.42 12.18 -11.79
CA ALA A 26 -4.86 13.11 -12.78
C ALA A 26 -5.20 12.72 -14.23
N LEU A 27 -6.26 11.92 -14.45
CA LEU A 27 -6.64 11.46 -15.78
C LEU A 27 -7.59 12.38 -16.54
N GLY A 28 -8.09 13.45 -15.91
CA GLY A 28 -9.15 14.32 -16.45
C GLY A 28 -8.93 14.72 -17.91
N GLU A 29 -7.78 15.32 -18.23
CA GLU A 29 -7.47 15.76 -19.60
C GLU A 29 -7.48 14.60 -20.60
N SER A 30 -6.88 13.45 -20.24
CA SER A 30 -6.84 12.27 -21.11
C SER A 30 -8.23 11.67 -21.39
N LEU A 31 -9.18 11.90 -20.48
CA LEU A 31 -10.57 11.50 -20.60
C LEU A 31 -11.40 12.56 -21.36
N GLY A 32 -10.86 13.76 -21.57
CA GLY A 32 -11.57 14.90 -22.16
C GLY A 32 -12.41 15.68 -21.16
N LEU A 33 -11.99 15.70 -19.89
CA LEU A 33 -12.64 16.41 -18.80
C LEU A 33 -11.71 17.51 -18.28
N ASP A 34 -12.30 18.52 -17.63
CA ASP A 34 -11.53 19.47 -16.83
C ASP A 34 -10.77 18.75 -15.70
N ALA A 35 -9.46 19.00 -15.58
CA ALA A 35 -8.60 18.27 -14.66
C ALA A 35 -8.97 18.50 -13.18
N THR A 36 -9.36 19.72 -12.83
CA THR A 36 -9.71 20.08 -11.45
C THR A 36 -11.06 19.50 -11.06
N ALA A 37 -12.07 19.61 -11.92
CA ALA A 37 -13.39 19.01 -11.73
C ALA A 37 -13.29 17.48 -11.64
N TYR A 38 -12.57 16.85 -12.56
CA TYR A 38 -12.30 15.40 -12.52
C TYR A 38 -11.69 14.98 -11.19
N ARG A 39 -10.62 15.67 -10.74
CA ARG A 39 -9.93 15.33 -9.49
C ARG A 39 -10.87 15.40 -8.28
N ARG A 40 -11.77 16.40 -8.26
CA ARG A 40 -12.76 16.55 -7.19
C ARG A 40 -13.74 15.37 -7.16
N GLU A 41 -14.34 15.02 -8.31
CA GLU A 41 -15.29 13.91 -8.38
C GLU A 41 -14.61 12.57 -8.11
N TRP A 42 -13.42 12.34 -8.68
CA TRP A 42 -12.62 11.15 -8.41
C TRP A 42 -12.33 10.97 -6.93
N LYS A 43 -12.01 12.05 -6.19
CA LYS A 43 -11.75 11.99 -4.75
C LYS A 43 -12.94 11.42 -3.96
N GLN A 44 -14.17 11.70 -4.40
CA GLN A 44 -15.39 11.19 -3.75
C GLN A 44 -15.65 9.71 -4.06
N LEU A 45 -15.30 9.26 -5.27
CA LEU A 45 -15.53 7.89 -5.72
C LEU A 45 -14.38 6.93 -5.39
N ARG A 46 -13.15 7.45 -5.21
CA ARG A 46 -11.95 6.66 -4.91
C ARG A 46 -12.15 5.65 -3.77
N PRO A 47 -12.77 6.00 -2.62
CA PRO A 47 -13.00 5.02 -1.55
C PRO A 47 -13.84 3.82 -1.98
N LEU A 48 -14.83 4.02 -2.85
CA LEU A 48 -15.68 2.93 -3.36
C LEU A 48 -14.88 1.96 -4.24
N VAL A 49 -13.93 2.50 -5.03
CA VAL A 49 -13.03 1.67 -5.84
C VAL A 49 -12.05 0.92 -4.96
N LEU A 50 -11.44 1.61 -4.00
CA LEU A 50 -10.48 1.00 -3.08
C LEU A 50 -11.10 -0.02 -2.12
N CYS A 51 -12.41 0.00 -1.90
CA CYS A 51 -13.14 -1.02 -1.15
C CYS A 51 -13.74 -2.11 -2.04
N GLY A 52 -13.44 -2.14 -3.34
CA GLY A 52 -13.96 -3.15 -4.25
C GLY A 52 -15.45 -3.06 -4.58
N GLN A 53 -16.15 -2.05 -4.06
CA GLN A 53 -17.57 -1.85 -4.37
C GLN A 53 -17.77 -1.47 -5.84
N TRP A 54 -16.81 -0.74 -6.40
CA TRP A 54 -16.84 -0.24 -7.77
C TRP A 54 -15.56 -0.62 -8.50
N THR A 55 -15.66 -0.94 -9.79
CA THR A 55 -14.46 -1.05 -10.64
C THR A 55 -13.93 0.34 -10.97
N PHE A 56 -12.65 0.40 -11.35
CA PHE A 56 -12.05 1.66 -11.81
C PHE A 56 -12.78 2.22 -13.05
N GLU A 57 -13.15 1.35 -13.99
CA GLU A 57 -13.95 1.70 -15.18
C GLU A 57 -15.31 2.32 -14.80
N GLN A 58 -16.06 1.68 -13.90
CA GLN A 58 -17.34 2.21 -13.42
C GLN A 58 -17.19 3.61 -12.80
N ALA A 59 -16.16 3.81 -11.99
CA ALA A 59 -15.88 5.10 -11.39
C ALA A 59 -15.54 6.17 -12.44
N LEU A 60 -14.77 5.85 -13.49
CA LEU A 60 -14.46 6.79 -14.56
C LEU A 60 -15.73 7.22 -15.32
N ILE A 61 -16.61 6.26 -15.65
CA ILE A 61 -17.90 6.53 -16.33
C ILE A 61 -18.79 7.42 -15.46
N GLU A 62 -18.87 7.14 -14.16
CA GLU A 62 -19.63 7.95 -13.21
C GLU A 62 -19.08 9.38 -13.09
N VAL A 63 -17.75 9.57 -13.06
CA VAL A 63 -17.18 10.93 -13.05
C VAL A 63 -17.65 11.72 -14.26
N GLY A 64 -17.63 11.12 -15.46
CA GLY A 64 -18.18 11.74 -16.66
C GLY A 64 -19.65 12.12 -16.50
N THR A 65 -20.46 11.18 -16.00
CA THR A 65 -21.89 11.39 -15.75
C THR A 65 -22.15 12.55 -14.80
N ARG A 66 -21.43 12.64 -13.67
CA ARG A 66 -21.54 13.75 -12.71
C ARG A 66 -21.14 15.11 -13.27
N LEU A 67 -20.24 15.11 -14.25
CA LEU A 67 -19.79 16.31 -14.95
C LEU A 67 -20.62 16.63 -16.20
N GLY A 68 -21.65 15.84 -16.51
CA GLY A 68 -22.50 16.03 -17.69
C GLY A 68 -21.80 15.71 -19.01
N VAL A 69 -20.74 14.88 -18.99
CA VAL A 69 -19.93 14.50 -20.15
C VAL A 69 -19.93 12.99 -20.31
N THR A 70 -20.37 12.50 -21.47
CA THR A 70 -20.18 11.10 -21.84
C THR A 70 -18.74 10.89 -22.30
N ILE A 71 -17.95 10.15 -21.53
CA ILE A 71 -16.58 9.80 -21.91
C ILE A 71 -16.65 8.66 -22.93
N PRO A 72 -15.97 8.76 -24.09
CA PRO A 72 -15.90 7.66 -25.03
C PRO A 72 -15.25 6.40 -24.41
N ASP A 73 -15.84 5.23 -24.61
CA ASP A 73 -15.38 3.94 -24.07
C ASP A 73 -13.91 3.65 -24.36
N GLU A 74 -13.41 4.05 -25.54
CA GLU A 74 -12.00 3.92 -25.90
C GLU A 74 -11.07 4.63 -24.92
N ARG A 75 -11.42 5.83 -24.46
CA ARG A 75 -10.60 6.60 -23.51
C ARG A 75 -10.60 5.95 -22.13
N VAL A 76 -11.75 5.43 -21.70
CA VAL A 76 -11.87 4.70 -20.43
C VAL A 76 -11.00 3.44 -20.46
N ARG A 77 -11.16 2.59 -21.50
CA ARG A 77 -10.33 1.39 -21.67
C ARG A 77 -8.84 1.72 -21.73
N ARG A 78 -8.45 2.73 -22.50
CA ARG A 78 -7.05 3.15 -22.60
C ARG A 78 -6.49 3.58 -21.25
N ALA A 79 -7.27 4.27 -20.42
CA ALA A 79 -6.86 4.67 -19.07
C ALA A 79 -6.67 3.46 -18.13
N CYS A 80 -7.62 2.51 -18.15
CA CYS A 80 -7.52 1.25 -17.41
C CYS A 80 -6.28 0.45 -17.84
N ASP A 81 -6.12 0.21 -19.14
CA ASP A 81 -5.02 -0.57 -19.69
C ASP A 81 -3.65 0.06 -19.39
N ALA A 82 -3.55 1.39 -19.47
CA ALA A 82 -2.32 2.10 -19.16
C ALA A 82 -1.91 1.92 -17.70
N ARG A 83 -2.87 1.93 -16.78
CA ARG A 83 -2.62 1.67 -15.35
C ARG A 83 -2.24 0.22 -15.09
N ILE A 84 -2.97 -0.74 -15.66
CA ILE A 84 -2.65 -2.17 -15.52
C ILE A 84 -1.21 -2.43 -16.00
N ARG A 85 -0.84 -1.97 -17.19
CA ARG A 85 0.52 -2.15 -17.72
C ARG A 85 1.59 -1.52 -16.83
N ALA A 86 1.37 -0.27 -16.41
CA ALA A 86 2.36 0.45 -15.61
C ALA A 86 2.51 -0.17 -14.20
N ASN A 87 1.40 -0.56 -13.57
CA ASN A 87 1.45 -1.21 -12.25
C ASN A 87 2.13 -2.57 -12.36
N THR A 88 1.82 -3.41 -13.36
CA THR A 88 2.52 -4.69 -13.55
C THR A 88 4.04 -4.52 -13.63
N ALA A 89 4.54 -3.49 -14.32
CA ALA A 89 5.99 -3.23 -14.39
C ALA A 89 6.60 -2.92 -13.01
N VAL A 90 5.89 -2.16 -12.16
CA VAL A 90 6.33 -1.85 -10.79
C VAL A 90 6.55 -3.12 -9.96
N PHE A 91 5.73 -4.16 -10.14
CA PHE A 91 5.88 -5.43 -9.42
C PHE A 91 6.98 -6.34 -9.98
N GLN A 92 7.48 -6.06 -11.19
CA GLN A 92 8.57 -6.79 -11.83
C GLN A 92 9.96 -6.19 -11.51
N GLU A 93 10.01 -4.88 -11.24
CA GLU A 93 11.25 -4.13 -10.95
C GLU A 93 11.41 -3.84 -9.46
N ILE A 94 11.34 -4.89 -8.64
CA ILE A 94 11.50 -4.76 -7.18
C ILE A 94 12.95 -4.46 -6.81
N ASP A 95 13.15 -3.51 -5.88
CA ASP A 95 14.45 -3.23 -5.28
C ASP A 95 15.06 -4.51 -4.65
N PRO A 96 16.28 -4.90 -5.07
CA PRO A 96 16.96 -6.08 -4.52
C PRO A 96 17.11 -6.06 -2.99
N GLU A 97 17.20 -4.89 -2.34
CA GLU A 97 17.28 -4.80 -0.88
C GLU A 97 15.97 -5.19 -0.20
N ILE A 98 14.82 -4.92 -0.82
CA ILE A 98 13.50 -5.38 -0.34
C ILE A 98 13.37 -6.90 -0.48
N VAL A 99 13.81 -7.44 -1.62
CA VAL A 99 13.83 -8.91 -1.83
C VAL A 99 14.73 -9.58 -0.80
N ALA A 100 15.90 -8.98 -0.49
CA ALA A 100 16.80 -9.50 0.52
C ALA A 100 16.18 -9.42 1.93
N LEU A 101 15.61 -8.28 2.31
CA LEU A 101 14.96 -8.08 3.60
C LEU A 101 13.84 -9.10 3.85
N THR A 102 12.91 -9.21 2.90
CA THR A 102 11.76 -10.11 3.03
C THR A 102 12.22 -11.56 3.13
N ARG A 103 13.21 -11.97 2.33
CA ARG A 103 13.79 -13.31 2.36
C ARG A 103 14.45 -13.59 3.72
N ASP A 104 15.20 -12.64 4.26
CA ASP A 104 15.91 -12.81 5.52
C ASP A 104 14.95 -12.89 6.71
N LEU A 105 13.86 -12.09 6.70
CA LEU A 105 12.78 -12.20 7.68
C LEU A 105 12.09 -13.57 7.59
N HIS A 106 11.72 -14.00 6.37
CA HIS A 106 11.09 -15.30 6.13
C HIS A 106 11.97 -16.46 6.61
N ASN A 107 13.27 -16.44 6.29
CA ASN A 107 14.24 -17.46 6.72
C ASN A 107 14.43 -17.52 8.24
N ARG A 108 14.17 -16.42 8.96
CA ARG A 108 14.15 -16.39 10.43
C ARG A 108 12.83 -16.89 11.03
N GLY A 109 11.88 -17.34 10.21
CA GLY A 109 10.56 -17.80 10.65
C GLY A 109 9.62 -16.67 11.05
N VAL A 110 9.90 -15.43 10.64
CA VAL A 110 9.02 -14.29 10.86
C VAL A 110 7.85 -14.39 9.89
N ARG A 111 6.62 -14.24 10.39
CA ARG A 111 5.43 -14.24 9.54
C ARG A 111 5.28 -12.89 8.86
N LEU A 112 5.07 -12.91 7.54
CA LEU A 112 4.97 -11.70 6.73
C LEU A 112 3.54 -11.52 6.23
N ALA A 113 3.04 -10.28 6.33
CA ALA A 113 1.85 -9.85 5.61
C ALA A 113 2.04 -8.46 5.00
N THR A 114 1.14 -8.10 4.08
CA THR A 114 1.00 -6.72 3.61
C THR A 114 -0.40 -6.20 3.86
N ILE A 115 -0.53 -4.90 4.14
CA ILE A 115 -1.80 -4.18 4.17
C ILE A 115 -1.70 -2.99 3.22
N SER A 116 -2.57 -2.90 2.22
CA SER A 116 -2.54 -1.79 1.26
C SER A 116 -3.93 -1.28 0.90
N ASN A 117 -4.05 0.05 0.87
CA ASN A 117 -5.16 0.73 0.20
C ASN A 117 -4.89 0.73 -1.30
N CYS A 118 -5.38 -0.29 -2.01
CA CYS A 118 -4.96 -0.58 -3.37
C CYS A 118 -6.13 -0.76 -4.34
N MET A 119 -5.81 -0.73 -5.62
CA MET A 119 -6.73 -0.93 -6.73
C MET A 119 -6.66 -2.38 -7.24
N PRO A 120 -7.64 -2.86 -8.03
CA PRO A 120 -7.65 -4.25 -8.51
C PRO A 120 -6.37 -4.64 -9.28
N GLU A 121 -5.77 -3.71 -10.02
CA GLU A 121 -4.51 -3.97 -10.73
C GLU A 121 -3.34 -4.35 -9.83
N ASP A 122 -3.33 -3.87 -8.59
CA ASP A 122 -2.28 -4.19 -7.60
C ASP A 122 -2.44 -5.63 -7.11
N VAL A 123 -3.69 -6.07 -6.91
CA VAL A 123 -4.03 -7.45 -6.54
C VAL A 123 -3.63 -8.42 -7.65
N MET A 124 -3.88 -8.05 -8.91
CA MET A 124 -3.52 -8.87 -10.07
C MET A 124 -2.00 -8.95 -10.29
N ALA A 125 -1.26 -7.87 -10.02
CA ALA A 125 0.18 -7.81 -10.21
C ALA A 125 0.97 -8.47 -9.06
N TRP A 126 0.41 -8.48 -7.83
CA TRP A 126 1.05 -9.00 -6.63
C TRP A 126 1.72 -10.39 -6.80
N PRO A 127 1.05 -11.42 -7.36
CA PRO A 127 1.64 -12.76 -7.45
C PRO A 127 2.90 -12.84 -8.34
N SER A 128 3.14 -11.84 -9.19
CA SER A 128 4.32 -11.78 -10.04
C SER A 128 5.59 -11.24 -9.35
N SER A 129 5.46 -10.70 -8.14
CA SER A 129 6.61 -10.12 -7.43
C SER A 129 7.51 -11.18 -6.81
N ALA A 130 8.80 -10.87 -6.73
CA ALA A 130 9.82 -11.80 -6.22
C ALA A 130 9.67 -12.16 -4.73
N PHE A 131 8.92 -11.35 -3.95
CA PHE A 131 8.72 -11.57 -2.52
C PHE A 131 7.33 -12.10 -2.18
N ALA A 132 6.33 -12.02 -3.07
CA ALA A 132 4.97 -12.48 -2.78
C ALA A 132 4.88 -13.91 -2.20
N PRO A 133 5.66 -14.91 -2.67
CA PRO A 133 5.63 -16.26 -2.10
C PRO A 133 6.03 -16.36 -0.62
N GLN A 134 6.69 -15.33 -0.07
CA GLN A 134 7.17 -15.31 1.31
C GLN A 134 6.12 -14.79 2.29
N PHE A 135 5.05 -14.18 1.78
CA PHE A 135 3.97 -13.56 2.55
C PHE A 135 2.84 -14.55 2.78
N GLY A 136 2.48 -14.75 4.05
CA GLY A 136 1.40 -15.64 4.44
C GLY A 136 0.01 -15.04 4.22
N TYR A 137 -0.09 -13.71 4.09
CA TYR A 137 -1.35 -13.01 3.86
C TYR A 137 -1.13 -11.64 3.20
N ALA A 138 -2.08 -11.20 2.38
CA ALA A 138 -2.10 -9.88 1.78
C ALA A 138 -3.50 -9.27 1.93
N ALA A 139 -3.63 -8.27 2.81
CA ALA A 139 -4.86 -7.54 3.04
C ALA A 139 -4.93 -6.34 2.07
N PHE A 140 -5.45 -6.61 0.88
CA PHE A 140 -5.72 -5.59 -0.12
C PHE A 140 -7.11 -5.02 0.11
N SER A 141 -7.21 -3.71 0.37
CA SER A 141 -8.47 -3.05 0.70
C SER A 141 -9.58 -3.33 -0.32
N PHE A 142 -9.19 -3.48 -1.60
CA PHE A 142 -10.09 -3.84 -2.68
C PHE A 142 -10.73 -5.21 -2.47
N ALA A 143 -9.94 -6.19 -2.02
CA ALA A 143 -10.38 -7.57 -1.85
C ALA A 143 -11.03 -7.82 -0.49
N VAL A 144 -10.63 -7.09 0.55
CA VAL A 144 -11.14 -7.26 1.94
C VAL A 144 -12.18 -6.19 2.33
N GLU A 145 -12.54 -5.31 1.39
CA GLU A 145 -13.55 -4.25 1.52
C GLU A 145 -13.34 -3.29 2.70
N CYS A 146 -12.10 -3.15 3.17
CA CYS A 146 -11.75 -2.36 4.35
C CYS A 146 -10.48 -1.55 4.09
N LEU A 147 -10.51 -0.23 4.30
CA LEU A 147 -9.34 0.63 4.09
C LEU A 147 -8.58 0.87 5.38
N LYS A 148 -7.26 1.06 5.29
CA LYS A 148 -6.51 1.81 6.30
C LYS A 148 -7.06 3.25 6.40
N PRO A 149 -7.14 3.83 7.61
CA PRO A 149 -6.65 3.30 8.89
C PRO A 149 -7.76 2.62 9.73
N ASN A 150 -8.79 2.02 9.11
CA ASN A 150 -9.85 1.32 9.85
C ASN A 150 -9.21 0.19 10.68
N PRO A 151 -9.44 0.10 12.00
CA PRO A 151 -8.80 -0.91 12.84
C PRO A 151 -9.08 -2.36 12.40
N GLN A 152 -10.21 -2.61 11.73
CA GLN A 152 -10.61 -3.95 11.32
C GLN A 152 -9.60 -4.61 10.36
N ILE A 153 -8.97 -3.85 9.44
CA ILE A 153 -8.01 -4.46 8.50
C ILE A 153 -6.75 -4.94 9.23
N TYR A 154 -6.32 -4.26 10.29
CA TYR A 154 -5.19 -4.68 11.10
C TYR A 154 -5.53 -5.92 11.93
N PHE A 155 -6.70 -5.92 12.59
CA PHE A 155 -7.14 -7.06 13.40
C PHE A 155 -7.32 -8.33 12.57
N THR A 156 -7.98 -8.24 11.41
CA THR A 156 -8.12 -9.38 10.51
C THR A 156 -6.76 -9.87 10.00
N THR A 157 -5.83 -8.97 9.67
CA THR A 157 -4.47 -9.36 9.24
C THR A 157 -3.72 -10.11 10.35
N ILE A 158 -3.79 -9.62 11.59
CA ILE A 158 -3.16 -10.27 12.76
C ILE A 158 -3.76 -11.65 13.02
N GLU A 159 -5.09 -11.78 12.92
CA GLU A 159 -5.80 -13.04 13.08
C GLU A 159 -5.35 -14.06 12.04
N GLN A 160 -5.25 -13.67 10.76
CA GLN A 160 -4.74 -14.52 9.69
C GLN A 160 -3.29 -14.95 9.91
N LEU A 161 -2.46 -14.07 10.49
CA LEU A 161 -1.08 -14.41 10.87
C LEU A 161 -0.98 -15.27 12.15
N GLY A 162 -2.04 -15.37 12.95
CA GLY A 162 -2.06 -16.11 14.21
C GLY A 162 -1.02 -15.61 15.22
N VAL A 163 -0.81 -14.30 15.30
CA VAL A 163 0.18 -13.64 16.20
C VAL A 163 -0.51 -12.70 17.17
N ASN A 164 0.20 -12.30 18.24
CA ASN A 164 -0.25 -11.25 19.14
C ASN A 164 0.09 -9.86 18.53
N PRO A 165 -0.80 -8.86 18.59
CA PRO A 165 -0.51 -7.49 18.16
C PRO A 165 0.82 -6.93 18.72
N ALA A 166 1.11 -7.15 20.00
CA ALA A 166 2.33 -6.66 20.65
C ALA A 166 3.63 -7.33 20.16
N GLU A 167 3.51 -8.47 19.48
CA GLU A 167 4.61 -9.20 18.83
C GLU A 167 4.70 -8.89 17.32
N THR A 168 3.96 -7.89 16.85
CA THR A 168 3.86 -7.52 15.44
C THR A 168 4.41 -6.12 15.21
N LEU A 169 5.24 -6.00 14.18
CA LEU A 169 5.77 -4.72 13.70
C LEU A 169 5.06 -4.35 12.39
N TYR A 170 4.48 -3.17 12.33
CA TYR A 170 4.00 -2.54 11.10
C TYR A 170 5.06 -1.61 10.55
N ILE A 171 5.30 -1.68 9.24
CA ILE A 171 6.26 -0.83 8.52
C ILE A 171 5.54 -0.19 7.35
N GLY A 172 5.59 1.12 7.25
CA GLY A 172 4.95 1.85 6.16
C GLY A 172 5.57 3.23 5.96
N ASP A 173 5.30 3.89 4.84
CA ASP A 173 5.88 5.18 4.51
C ASP A 173 5.27 6.31 5.39
N GLY A 174 4.08 6.09 5.92
CA GLY A 174 3.31 7.06 6.71
C GLY A 174 2.17 7.72 5.94
N GLY A 175 1.81 7.20 4.77
CA GLY A 175 0.58 7.57 4.06
C GLY A 175 -0.69 7.07 4.76
N ASP A 176 -1.84 7.65 4.40
CA ASP A 176 -3.18 7.17 4.81
C ASP A 176 -3.41 6.96 6.33
N ASP A 177 -2.68 7.68 7.19
CA ASP A 177 -2.70 7.53 8.67
C ASP A 177 -2.38 6.10 9.15
N GLU A 178 -1.65 5.34 8.33
CA GLU A 178 -1.49 3.90 8.54
C GLU A 178 -0.68 3.53 9.79
N LEU A 179 0.32 4.34 10.12
CA LEU A 179 1.25 4.08 11.23
C LEU A 179 0.53 4.31 12.55
N ALA A 180 -0.20 5.41 12.68
CA ALA A 180 -1.06 5.66 13.83
C ALA A 180 -2.22 4.65 13.91
N GLY A 181 -2.77 4.23 12.77
CA GLY A 181 -3.75 3.14 12.70
C GLY A 181 -3.22 1.82 13.28
N ALA A 182 -1.98 1.46 12.93
CA ALA A 182 -1.31 0.27 13.46
C ALA A 182 -1.07 0.38 14.98
N GLU A 183 -0.61 1.52 15.49
CA GLU A 183 -0.43 1.72 16.94
C GLU A 183 -1.76 1.62 17.70
N ARG A 184 -2.85 2.20 17.17
CA ARG A 184 -4.19 2.06 17.76
C ARG A 184 -4.69 0.62 17.80
N ALA A 185 -4.26 -0.23 16.88
CA ALA A 185 -4.54 -1.66 16.86
C ALA A 185 -3.58 -2.48 17.76
N GLY A 186 -2.66 -1.83 18.48
CA GLY A 186 -1.73 -2.47 19.41
C GLY A 186 -0.47 -3.05 18.78
N LEU A 187 -0.20 -2.72 17.51
CA LEU A 187 1.04 -3.08 16.84
C LEU A 187 2.12 -2.05 17.20
N ARG A 188 3.37 -2.46 17.05
CA ARG A 188 4.49 -1.52 17.01
C ARG A 188 4.62 -0.96 15.59
N ALA A 189 4.94 0.31 15.43
CA ALA A 189 5.13 0.92 14.11
C ALA A 189 6.57 1.37 13.88
N ALA A 190 7.02 1.35 12.62
CA ALA A 190 8.21 2.04 12.15
C ALA A 190 7.94 2.64 10.77
N GLN A 191 8.49 3.83 10.53
CA GLN A 191 8.36 4.53 9.27
C GLN A 191 9.46 4.10 8.28
N ALA A 192 9.07 3.80 7.06
CA ALA A 192 9.96 3.55 5.93
C ALA A 192 10.39 4.88 5.29
N GLY A 193 11.68 5.20 5.36
CA GLY A 193 12.25 6.44 4.82
C GLY A 193 13.09 6.26 3.54
N TRP A 194 13.09 5.07 2.94
CA TRP A 194 14.02 4.71 1.86
C TRP A 194 13.54 5.09 0.44
N PHE A 195 12.23 5.10 0.16
CA PHE A 195 11.73 5.48 -1.18
C PHE A 195 11.18 6.91 -1.24
N VAL A 196 10.49 7.35 -0.19
CA VAL A 196 9.93 8.70 -0.09
C VAL A 196 10.30 9.33 1.24
N GLN A 197 10.72 10.59 1.21
CA GLN A 197 10.93 11.36 2.43
C GLN A 197 9.63 12.03 2.84
N ARG A 198 9.06 11.57 3.96
CA ARG A 198 7.96 12.22 4.67
C ARG A 198 8.44 12.78 5.99
N GLU A 199 7.65 13.67 6.56
CA GLU A 199 7.91 14.18 7.90
C GLU A 199 7.93 13.02 8.90
N ALA A 200 8.94 13.02 9.79
CA ALA A 200 9.07 12.00 10.80
C ALA A 200 7.94 12.13 11.82
N LEU A 201 7.24 11.03 12.07
CA LEU A 201 6.16 11.01 13.06
C LEU A 201 6.72 10.88 14.47
N ALA A 202 6.28 11.76 15.38
CA ALA A 202 6.72 11.76 16.77
C ALA A 202 6.45 10.40 17.44
N GLY A 203 7.47 9.83 18.09
CA GLY A 203 7.37 8.54 18.78
C GLY A 203 7.53 7.30 17.89
N ILE A 204 7.50 7.46 16.56
CA ILE A 204 7.64 6.35 15.60
C ILE A 204 9.06 6.38 15.00
N PRO A 205 9.86 5.30 15.16
CA PRO A 205 11.19 5.23 14.57
C PRO A 205 11.13 5.33 13.03
N CYS A 206 11.95 6.20 12.44
CA CYS A 206 12.10 6.30 11.00
C CYS A 206 13.38 5.58 10.53
N LEU A 207 13.22 4.65 9.59
CA LEU A 207 14.26 3.77 9.08
C LEU A 207 14.79 4.30 7.75
N ALA A 208 16.10 4.51 7.66
CA ALA A 208 16.71 5.08 6.47
C ALA A 208 16.84 4.05 5.33
N ASN A 209 17.06 2.78 5.66
CA ASN A 209 17.26 1.70 4.69
C ASN A 209 16.38 0.48 5.04
N PRO A 210 15.97 -0.33 4.05
CA PRO A 210 15.20 -1.56 4.30
C PRO A 210 15.84 -2.48 5.36
N GLN A 211 17.16 -2.63 5.31
CA GLN A 211 17.88 -3.52 6.24
C GLN A 211 17.90 -3.03 7.69
N ASP A 212 17.53 -1.77 7.97
CA ASP A 212 17.41 -1.26 9.34
C ASP A 212 16.26 -1.95 10.11
N VAL A 213 15.32 -2.58 9.41
CA VAL A 213 14.28 -3.44 10.00
C VAL A 213 14.91 -4.58 10.81
N MET A 214 15.99 -5.17 10.33
CA MET A 214 16.69 -6.26 11.03
C MET A 214 17.26 -5.79 12.37
N LYS A 215 17.67 -4.52 12.47
CA LYS A 215 18.12 -3.93 13.74
C LYS A 215 16.99 -3.82 14.76
N ILE A 216 15.74 -3.58 14.31
CA ILE A 216 14.56 -3.65 15.20
C ILE A 216 14.34 -5.09 15.68
N MET A 217 14.43 -6.06 14.76
CA MET A 217 14.22 -7.48 15.07
C MET A 217 15.22 -7.98 16.11
N ASP A 218 16.47 -7.54 16.02
CA ASP A 218 17.55 -7.88 16.95
C ASP A 218 17.51 -7.06 18.26
N GLY A 219 16.56 -6.12 18.40
CA GLY A 219 16.32 -5.36 19.63
C GLY A 219 17.16 -4.09 19.80
N TYR A 220 17.89 -3.65 18.77
CA TYR A 220 18.78 -2.49 18.85
C TYR A 220 18.06 -1.13 18.83
N LEU A 221 16.89 -1.04 18.16
CA LEU A 221 16.19 0.24 17.94
C LEU A 221 15.01 0.50 18.90
N LEU A 222 14.74 -0.42 19.83
CA LEU A 222 13.63 -0.32 20.79
C LEU A 222 13.90 0.53 22.03
N ARG A 223 15.13 1.03 22.20
CA ARG A 223 15.55 1.73 23.41
C ARG A 223 15.45 3.26 23.32
N LEU A 224 15.00 3.82 22.19
CA LEU A 224 15.02 5.26 21.93
C LEU A 224 13.68 5.97 22.16
N SER A 225 12.63 5.27 22.60
CA SER A 225 11.29 5.86 22.81
C SER A 225 10.85 5.91 24.29
N MET A 226 11.75 5.67 25.25
CA MET A 226 11.42 5.59 26.69
C MET A 226 12.05 6.70 27.55
N THR A 227 12.28 7.89 26.99
CA THR A 227 12.70 9.08 27.76
C THR A 227 11.90 10.29 27.37
#